data_AF-A0A139MM09-F1
#
_entry.id   AF-A0A139MM09-F1
#
_cell.length_a   1.000
_cell.length_b   1.000
_cell.length_c   1.000
_cell.angle_alpha   90.00
_cell.angle_beta   90.00
_cell.angle_gamma   90.00
#
_symmetry.space_group_name_H-M   'P 1'
#
loop_
_entity.id
_entity.type
_entity.pdbx_description
1 polymer ?
#
loop_
_entity_poly.entity_id
_entity_poly.type
_entity_poly.pdbx_seq_one_letter_code
_entity_poly.pdbx_strand_id
1 'polypeptide(L)' 'MLEKVPNSGDGFPLKITINKDLTGFKLSITDKSGLRFVNIFKSEDNKILQEKFYFLMDSLVERDIFTKKRV' A
#
# COMPACT_ATOMS: atom_id res chain seq x y z
N MET A 1 7.27 4.02 0.97
CA MET A 1 6.67 3.81 2.30
C MET A 1 5.46 4.72 2.44
N LEU A 2 4.46 4.37 3.24
CA LEU A 2 3.30 5.23 3.52
C LEU A 2 3.65 6.17 4.67
N GLU A 3 4.16 7.36 4.33
CA GLU A 3 4.63 8.36 5.28
C GLU A 3 3.66 9.53 5.37
N LYS A 4 3.46 10.13 6.55
CA LYS A 4 2.66 11.37 6.65
C LYS A 4 3.44 12.56 6.10
N VAL A 5 4.69 12.69 6.52
CA VAL A 5 5.64 13.70 6.03
C VAL A 5 6.50 13.07 4.94
N PRO A 6 6.61 13.65 3.73
CA PRO A 6 7.44 13.11 2.67
C PRO A 6 8.92 12.99 3.08
N ASN A 7 9.56 11.88 2.71
CA ASN A 7 10.99 11.61 2.93
C ASN A 7 11.42 11.63 4.40
N SER A 8 10.47 11.39 5.33
CA SER A 8 10.76 11.40 6.77
C SER A 8 11.40 10.11 7.26
N GLY A 9 11.27 9.00 6.53
CA GLY A 9 11.61 7.68 7.05
C GLY A 9 10.64 7.19 8.15
N ASP A 10 9.53 7.91 8.36
CA ASP A 10 8.51 7.58 9.33
C ASP A 10 7.16 7.30 8.68
N GLY A 11 6.88 6.00 8.55
CA GLY A 11 5.70 5.49 7.88
C GLY A 11 5.60 3.98 7.92
N PHE A 12 4.54 3.45 7.32
CA PHE A 12 4.31 2.02 7.21
C PHE A 12 4.78 1.49 5.85
N PRO A 13 5.63 0.44 5.81
CA PRO A 13 5.96 -0.23 4.57
C PRO A 13 4.70 -0.77 3.87
N LEU A 14 4.57 -0.47 2.57
CA LEU A 14 3.62 -1.11 1.67
C LEU A 14 4.42 -2.11 0.83
N LYS A 15 4.14 -3.40 0.98
CA LYS A 15 4.84 -4.48 0.27
C LYS A 15 3.90 -5.15 -0.72
N ILE A 16 4.33 -5.20 -1.98
CA ILE A 16 3.73 -6.00 -3.05
C ILE A 16 4.70 -7.13 -3.37
N THR A 17 4.22 -8.36 -3.39
CA THR A 17 5.00 -9.52 -3.83
C THR A 17 4.23 -10.21 -4.94
N ILE A 18 4.85 -10.34 -6.10
CA ILE A 18 4.29 -11.00 -7.28
C ILE A 18 4.93 -12.40 -7.34
N ASN A 19 4.12 -13.44 -7.59
CA ASN A 19 4.67 -14.77 -7.75
C ASN A 19 5.49 -14.87 -9.05
N LYS A 20 6.38 -15.86 -9.12
CA LYS A 20 7.28 -16.05 -10.27
C LYS A 20 6.53 -16.16 -11.60
N ASP A 21 5.35 -16.76 -11.57
CA ASP A 21 4.54 -17.03 -12.76
C ASP A 21 3.67 -15.82 -13.17
N LEU A 22 3.74 -14.70 -12.44
CA LEU A 22 2.99 -13.46 -12.69
C LEU A 22 1.46 -13.64 -12.72
N THR A 23 0.95 -14.69 -12.10
CA THR A 23 -0.49 -15.01 -12.05
C THR A 23 -1.17 -14.54 -10.78
N GLY A 24 -0.40 -14.10 -9.78
CA GLY A 24 -0.93 -13.67 -8.50
C GLY A 24 0.02 -12.77 -7.74
N PHE A 25 -0.54 -12.03 -6.78
CA PHE A 25 0.24 -11.17 -5.92
C PHE A 25 -0.32 -11.15 -4.50
N LYS A 26 0.53 -10.72 -3.56
CA LYS A 26 0.16 -10.41 -2.18
C LYS A 26 0.51 -8.95 -1.90
N LEU A 27 -0.46 -8.22 -1.37
CA LEU A 27 -0.32 -6.84 -0.88
C LEU A 27 -0.39 -6.87 0.64
N SER A 28 0.51 -6.14 1.32
CA SER A 28 0.47 -6.01 2.78
C SER A 28 1.02 -4.68 3.25
N ILE A 29 0.45 -4.18 4.34
CA ILE A 29 0.94 -3.03 5.09
C ILE A 29 1.35 -3.53 6.47
N THR A 30 2.57 -3.22 6.87
CA THR A 30 3.14 -3.68 8.14
C THR A 30 3.67 -2.52 8.96
N ASP A 31 4.00 -2.78 10.22
CA ASP A 31 4.86 -1.87 10.98
C ASP A 31 6.30 -1.86 10.42
N LYS A 32 7.17 -1.02 10.98
CA LYS A 32 8.58 -0.90 10.55
C LYS A 32 9.38 -2.19 10.71
N SER A 33 8.96 -3.10 11.59
CA SER A 33 9.61 -4.41 11.76
C SER A 33 9.30 -5.38 10.62
N GLY A 34 8.18 -5.15 9.90
CA GLY A 34 7.69 -6.05 8.86
C GLY A 34 6.95 -7.28 9.39
N LEU A 35 6.81 -7.43 10.71
CA LEU A 35 6.21 -8.62 11.34
C LEU A 35 4.72 -8.47 11.62
N ARG A 36 4.26 -7.26 11.96
CA ARG A 36 2.87 -7.01 12.36
C ARG A 36 2.10 -6.31 11.26
N PHE A 37 0.95 -6.87 10.89
CA PHE A 37 0.04 -6.22 9.94
C PHE A 37 -0.63 -5.00 10.57
N VAL A 38 -0.73 -3.93 9.78
CA VAL A 38 -1.36 -2.68 10.18
C VAL A 38 -2.55 -2.43 9.28
N ASN A 39 -3.70 -2.10 9.88
CA ASN A 39 -4.88 -1.69 9.14
C ASN A 39 -5.02 -0.16 9.18
N ILE A 40 -4.60 0.50 8.10
CA ILE A 40 -4.65 1.96 7.96
C ILE A 40 -6.07 2.50 7.72
N PHE A 41 -7.07 1.64 7.49
CA PHE A 41 -8.45 2.02 7.21
C PHE A 41 -9.35 2.03 8.46
N LYS A 42 -8.83 1.62 9.62
CA LYS A 42 -9.61 1.59 10.87
C LYS A 42 -9.80 2.95 11.55
N SER A 43 -8.97 3.95 11.24
CA SER A 43 -9.02 5.26 11.88
C SER A 43 -8.87 6.38 10.85
N GLU A 44 -9.64 7.46 11.06
CA GLU A 44 -9.54 8.72 10.32
C GLU A 44 -8.18 9.41 10.50
N ASP A 45 -7.45 9.15 11.59
CA ASP A 45 -6.10 9.69 11.84
C ASP A 45 -5.07 9.25 10.79
N ASN A 46 -5.42 8.22 10.01
CA ASN A 46 -4.61 7.67 8.93
C ASN A 46 -5.05 8.16 7.55
N LYS A 47 -5.93 9.17 7.44
CA LYS A 47 -6.44 9.68 6.16
C LYS A 47 -5.34 10.01 5.15
N ILE A 48 -4.28 10.70 5.57
CA ILE A 48 -3.12 11.00 4.72
C ILE A 48 -2.45 9.72 4.19
N LEU A 49 -2.38 8.67 5.01
CA LEU A 49 -1.80 7.38 4.61
C LEU A 49 -2.71 6.64 3.62
N GLN A 50 -4.03 6.74 3.81
CA GLN A 50 -5.03 6.17 2.89
C GLN A 50 -4.98 6.88 1.53
N GLU A 51 -4.94 8.21 1.51
CA GLU A 51 -4.81 9.00 0.27
C GLU A 51 -3.53 8.65 -0.49
N LYS A 52 -2.40 8.55 0.22
CA LYS A 52 -1.14 8.07 -0.39
C LYS A 52 -1.24 6.64 -0.90
N PHE A 53 -1.90 5.75 -0.16
CA PHE A 53 -2.14 4.39 -0.62
C PHE A 53 -2.92 4.39 -1.94
N TYR A 54 -4.02 5.15 -2.03
CA TYR A 54 -4.81 5.26 -3.25
C TYR A 54 -4.02 5.85 -4.40
N PHE A 55 -3.27 6.93 -4.17
CA PHE A 55 -2.39 7.53 -5.19
C PHE A 55 -1.40 6.50 -5.77
N LEU A 56 -0.76 5.70 -4.91
CA LEU A 56 0.16 4.65 -5.36
C LEU A 56 -0.57 3.56 -6.16
N MET A 57 -1.73 3.11 -5.69
CA MET A 57 -2.51 2.07 -6.39
C MET A 57 -3.05 2.56 -7.74
N ASP A 58 -3.54 3.80 -7.81
CA ASP A 58 -4.00 4.41 -9.06
C ASP A 58 -2.85 4.48 -10.08
N SER A 59 -1.62 4.81 -9.64
CA SER A 59 -0.44 4.80 -10.52
C SER A 59 -0.05 3.41 -11.06
N LEU A 60 -0.48 2.32 -10.39
CA LEU A 60 -0.31 0.95 -10.89
C LEU A 60 -1.44 0.57 -11.84
N VAL A 61 -2.65 1.11 -11.63
CA VAL A 61 -3.77 0.95 -12.56
C VAL A 61 -3.51 1.69 -13.87
N GLU A 62 -3.03 2.93 -13.81
CA GLU A 62 -2.68 3.75 -14.98
C GLU A 62 -1.60 3.13 -15.86
N ARG A 63 -0.76 2.27 -15.30
CA ARG A 63 0.32 1.56 -16.01
C ARG A 63 -0.07 0.14 -16.43
N ASP A 64 -1.35 -0.21 -16.34
CA ASP A 64 -1.88 -1.55 -16.64
C ASP A 64 -1.25 -2.69 -15.82
N ILE A 65 -0.71 -2.37 -14.63
CA ILE A 65 -0.16 -3.37 -13.72
C ILE A 65 -1.29 -4.00 -12.90
N PHE A 66 -2.25 -3.19 -12.44
CA PHE A 66 -3.43 -3.64 -11.71
C PHE A 66 -4.71 -3.17 -12.37
N THR A 67 -5.83 -3.84 -12.06
CA THR A 67 -7.16 -3.41 -12.48
C THR A 67 -8.07 -3.26 -11.28
N LYS A 68 -8.87 -2.20 -11.24
CA LYS A 68 -9.88 -1.97 -10.21
C LYS A 68 -11.21 -2.54 -10.70
N LYS A 69 -11.62 -3.68 -10.15
CA LYS A 69 -12.98 -4.21 -10.38
C LYS A 69 -13.90 -3.66 -9.30
N ARG A 70 -15.06 -3.11 -9.70
CA ARG A 70 -16.17 -2.93 -8.76
C ARG A 70 -16.70 -4.34 -8.46
N VAL A 71 -16.71 -4.69 -7.18
CA VAL A 71 -17.42 -5.86 -6.66
C VAL A 71 -18.77 -5.39 -6.15
#